data_AF-L5KUY9-F1
#
_entry.id   AF-L5KUY9-F1
#
_cell.length_a   1.000
_cell.length_b   1.000
_cell.length_c   1.000
_cell.angle_alpha   90.00
_cell.angle_beta   90.00
_cell.angle_gamma   90.00
#
_symmetry.space_group_name_H-M   'P 1'
#
loop_
_entity.id
_entity.type
_entity.pdbx_description
1 polymer ?
#
loop_
_entity_poly.entity_id
_entity_poly.type
_entity_poly.pdbx_seq_one_letter_code
_entity_poly.pdbx_strand_id
1 'polypeptide(L)'
;MTLPTEYDSRVKAVEVDKRPMEQYSDIRGLNTQIQELVEAIVLLISHKEKFENLRIHPPKKVLLYGHPGYREDPASQACAARTKATFLQLIGFQLV
;
A
#
# COMPACT_ATOMS: atom_id res chain seq x y z
N MET A 1 30.08 -18.04 2.52
CA MET A 1 29.52 -17.04 1.60
C MET A 1 28.22 -17.60 1.06
N THR A 2 27.09 -17.21 1.62
CA THR A 2 25.77 -17.62 1.13
C THR A 2 25.47 -16.82 -0.13
N LEU A 3 25.17 -17.50 -1.24
CA LEU A 3 24.68 -16.86 -2.45
C LEU A 3 23.42 -16.05 -2.11
N PRO A 4 23.24 -14.84 -2.67
CA PRO A 4 22.04 -14.05 -2.45
C PRO A 4 20.82 -14.87 -2.89
N THR A 5 19.75 -14.80 -2.10
CA THR A 5 18.50 -15.52 -2.34
C THR A 5 18.00 -15.22 -3.76
N GLU A 6 17.94 -16.25 -4.62
CA GLU A 6 17.34 -16.10 -5.95
C GLU A 6 15.83 -15.94 -5.82
N TYR A 7 15.33 -14.76 -6.20
CA TYR A 7 13.90 -14.52 -6.36
C TYR A 7 13.47 -14.94 -7.77
N ASP A 8 12.33 -15.64 -7.85
CA ASP A 8 11.67 -16.03 -9.10
C ASP A 8 11.47 -14.78 -9.99
N SER A 9 11.67 -14.95 -11.30
CA SER A 9 11.56 -13.86 -12.27
C SER A 9 10.18 -13.19 -12.25
N ARG A 10 9.13 -13.92 -11.85
CA ARG A 10 7.77 -13.39 -11.67
C ARG A 10 7.68 -12.39 -10.52
N VAL A 11 8.44 -12.58 -9.44
CA VAL A 11 8.46 -11.65 -8.29
C VAL A 11 9.15 -10.35 -8.67
N LYS A 12 10.22 -10.41 -9.48
CA LYS A 12 10.88 -9.21 -10.01
C LYS A 12 9.98 -8.40 -10.95
N ALA A 13 9.04 -9.05 -11.64
CA ALA A 13 8.08 -8.38 -12.52
C ALA A 13 6.93 -7.68 -11.78
N VAL A 14 6.70 -8.05 -10.51
CA VAL A 14 5.64 -7.51 -9.64
C VAL A 14 6.12 -6.26 -8.89
N GLU A 15 7.43 -6.12 -8.70
CA GLU A 15 8.02 -4.91 -8.18
C GLU A 15 7.81 -3.76 -9.16
N VAL A 16 7.05 -2.76 -8.73
CA VAL A 16 6.73 -1.63 -9.57
C VAL A 16 7.93 -0.67 -9.57
N ASP A 17 8.74 -0.73 -10.63
CA ASP A 17 9.90 0.14 -10.83
C ASP A 17 9.49 1.62 -10.95
N LYS A 18 8.30 1.89 -11.52
CA LYS A 18 7.74 3.22 -11.65
C LYS A 18 6.92 3.62 -10.43
N ARG A 19 7.45 4.53 -9.63
CA ARG A 19 6.69 5.15 -8.54
C ARG A 19 5.46 5.88 -9.09
N PRO A 20 4.25 5.58 -8.59
CA PRO A 20 3.07 6.37 -8.93
C PRO A 20 3.28 7.82 -8.48
N MET A 21 2.81 8.78 -9.29
CA MET A 21 2.89 10.21 -9.00
C MET A 21 1.55 10.80 -8.53
N GLU A 22 0.52 9.96 -8.37
CA GLU A 22 -0.80 10.42 -7.95
C GLU A 22 -0.78 11.00 -6.53
N GLN A 23 -1.52 12.08 -6.34
CA GLN A 23 -1.67 12.73 -5.04
C GLN A 23 -3.08 12.53 -4.52
N TYR A 24 -3.25 12.57 -3.19
CA TYR A 24 -4.57 12.48 -2.56
C TYR A 24 -5.53 13.59 -3.03
N SER A 25 -4.99 14.73 -3.50
CA SER A 25 -5.76 15.83 -4.08
C SER A 25 -6.51 15.45 -5.36
N ASP A 26 -6.05 14.42 -6.07
CA ASP A 26 -6.68 13.93 -7.30
C ASP A 26 -7.91 13.06 -6.99
N ILE A 27 -8.05 12.58 -5.75
CA ILE A 27 -9.13 11.69 -5.33
C ILE A 27 -10.24 12.50 -4.68
N ARG A 28 -11.38 12.61 -5.37
CA ARG A 28 -12.53 13.40 -4.90
C ARG A 28 -13.58 12.53 -4.22
N GLY A 29 -14.17 13.05 -3.15
CA GLY A 29 -15.34 12.47 -2.48
C GLY A 29 -15.04 11.34 -1.48
N LEU A 30 -13.77 11.03 -1.22
CA LEU A 30 -13.34 9.85 -0.45
C LEU A 30 -12.37 10.18 0.68
N ASN A 31 -12.46 11.41 1.19
CA ASN A 31 -11.54 11.91 2.20
C ASN A 31 -11.51 11.03 3.46
N THR A 32 -12.66 10.52 3.90
CA THR A 32 -12.75 9.65 5.08
C THR A 32 -12.01 8.32 4.85
N GLN A 33 -12.27 7.65 3.73
CA GLN A 33 -11.65 6.36 3.39
C GLN A 33 -10.14 6.52 3.18
N ILE A 34 -9.71 7.60 2.54
CA ILE A 34 -8.30 7.95 2.38
C ILE A 34 -7.66 8.16 3.75
N GLN A 35 -8.32 8.89 4.65
CA GLN A 35 -7.79 9.16 5.98
C GLN A 35 -7.61 7.85 6.76
N GLU A 36 -8.61 6.97 6.77
CA GLU A 36 -8.50 5.65 7.42
C GLU A 36 -7.37 4.80 6.82
N LEU A 37 -7.21 4.80 5.49
CA LEU A 37 -6.12 4.11 4.81
C LEU A 37 -4.74 4.69 5.20
N VAL A 38 -4.63 6.02 5.26
CA VAL A 38 -3.40 6.74 5.65
C VAL A 38 -3.06 6.46 7.11
N GLU A 39 -4.04 6.46 8.01
CA GLU A 39 -3.82 6.10 9.41
C GLU A 39 -3.43 4.62 9.56
N ALA A 40 -4.02 3.73 8.77
CA ALA A 40 -3.66 2.31 8.83
C ALA A 40 -2.23 2.04 8.32
N ILE A 41 -1.78 2.73 7.27
CA ILE A 41 -0.50 2.45 6.59
C ILE A 41 0.60 3.45 6.98
N VAL A 42 0.35 4.75 6.81
CA VAL A 42 1.38 5.79 6.98
C VAL A 42 1.72 5.98 8.45
N LEU A 43 0.73 5.98 9.35
CA LEU A 43 0.97 6.09 10.78
C LEU A 43 1.77 4.90 11.29
N LEU A 44 1.49 3.70 10.75
CA LEU A 44 2.21 2.49 11.10
C LEU A 44 3.69 2.57 10.73
N ILE A 45 4.01 3.10 9.54
CA ILE A 45 5.40 3.22 9.08
C ILE A 45 6.12 4.36 9.81
N SER A 46 5.44 5.49 10.02
CA SER A 46 6.06 6.72 10.55
C SER A 46 6.14 6.75 12.08
N HIS A 47 5.21 6.10 12.78
CA HIS A 47 5.05 6.23 14.24
C HIS A 47 4.78 4.88 14.93
N LYS A 48 5.67 3.90 14.74
CA LYS A 48 5.58 2.60 15.43
C LYS A 48 5.51 2.71 16.96
N GLU A 49 6.24 3.66 17.54
CA GLU A 49 6.28 3.90 18.98
C GLU A 49 4.89 4.11 19.60
N LYS A 50 3.97 4.77 18.86
CA LYS A 50 2.60 4.99 19.34
C LYS A 50 1.87 3.66 19.59
N PHE A 51 2.04 2.68 18.72
CA PHE A 51 1.44 1.36 18.86
C PHE A 51 2.06 0.56 20.02
N GLU A 52 3.37 0.72 20.23
CA GLU A 52 4.09 0.07 21.33
C GLU A 52 3.68 0.65 22.70
N ASN A 53 3.57 1.98 22.80
CA ASN A 53 3.15 2.67 24.02
C ASN A 53 1.70 2.35 24.40
N LEU A 54 0.81 2.30 23.42
CA LEU A 54 -0.61 1.96 23.62
C LEU A 54 -0.84 0.46 23.84
N ARG A 55 0.19 -0.38 23.67
CA ARG A 55 0.10 -1.86 23.69
C ARG A 55 -1.02 -2.42 22.80
N ILE A 56 -1.26 -1.77 21.66
CA ILE A 56 -2.23 -2.18 20.66
C ILE A 56 -1.53 -2.80 19.46
N HIS A 57 -2.14 -3.83 18.88
CA HIS A 57 -1.60 -4.43 17.67
C HIS A 57 -1.90 -3.54 16.46
N PRO A 58 -0.90 -3.26 15.60
CA PRO A 58 -1.13 -2.48 14.41
C PRO A 58 -2.00 -3.22 13.39
N PRO A 59 -2.75 -2.50 12.54
CA PRO A 59 -3.51 -3.11 11.46
C PRO A 59 -2.57 -3.80 10.48
N LYS A 60 -2.89 -5.05 10.11
CA LYS A 60 -2.03 -5.87 9.25
C LYS A 60 -2.40 -5.81 7.77
N LYS A 61 -3.68 -5.59 7.47
CA LYS A 61 -4.25 -5.64 6.12
C LYS A 61 -5.39 -4.64 6.04
N VAL A 62 -5.50 -3.96 4.89
CA VAL A 62 -6.64 -3.12 4.54
C VAL A 62 -7.28 -3.71 3.31
N LEU A 63 -8.61 -3.84 3.32
CA LEU A 63 -9.39 -4.25 2.16
C LEU A 63 -10.21 -3.05 1.71
N LEU A 64 -9.99 -2.62 0.47
CA LEU A 64 -10.81 -1.65 -0.22
C LEU A 64 -11.89 -2.45 -0.97
N TYR A 65 -13.16 -2.13 -0.74
CA TYR A 65 -14.27 -2.63 -1.55
C TYR A 65 -15.27 -1.50 -1.86
N GLY A 66 -15.89 -1.54 -3.05
CA GLY A 66 -16.90 -0.58 -3.47
C GLY A 66 -17.77 -1.06 -4.62
N HIS A 67 -18.75 -0.23 -5.00
CA HIS A 67 -19.61 -0.48 -6.16
C HIS A 67 -18.79 -0.38 -7.47
N PRO A 68 -19.07 -1.19 -8.52
CA PRO A 68 -18.37 -1.10 -9.79
C PRO A 68 -18.43 0.33 -10.35
N GLY A 69 -17.26 0.92 -10.59
CA GLY A 69 -17.08 2.34 -10.94
C GLY A 69 -16.34 3.16 -9.88
N TYR A 70 -16.17 2.61 -8.67
CA TYR A 70 -15.30 3.15 -7.64
C TYR A 70 -13.82 2.99 -8.03
N ARG A 71 -13.04 4.07 -7.98
CA ARG A 71 -11.60 4.04 -8.30
C ARG A 71 -10.79 3.84 -7.03
N GLU A 72 -10.52 2.58 -6.68
CA GLU A 72 -9.70 2.20 -5.51
C GLU A 72 -8.21 2.26 -5.79
N ASP A 73 -7.82 1.90 -7.01
CA ASP A 73 -6.45 1.97 -7.52
C ASP A 73 -5.74 3.29 -7.16
N PRO A 74 -6.32 4.48 -7.41
CA PRO A 74 -5.59 5.71 -7.17
C PRO A 74 -5.29 6.02 -5.70
N ALA A 75 -6.15 5.56 -4.77
CA ALA A 75 -5.89 5.71 -3.34
C ALA A 75 -4.67 4.89 -2.89
N SER A 76 -4.54 3.66 -3.43
CA SER A 76 -3.39 2.79 -3.16
C SER A 76 -2.10 3.38 -3.74
N GLN A 77 -2.17 3.91 -4.97
CA GLN A 77 -1.06 4.54 -5.66
C GLN A 77 -0.57 5.81 -4.94
N ALA A 78 -1.48 6.69 -4.51
CA ALA A 78 -1.13 7.87 -3.72
C ALA A 78 -0.50 7.51 -2.36
N CYS A 79 -0.96 6.45 -1.70
CA CYS A 79 -0.34 5.91 -0.50
C CYS A 79 1.08 5.38 -0.72
N ALA A 80 1.30 4.66 -1.81
CA ALA A 80 2.63 4.20 -2.19
C ALA A 80 3.57 5.37 -2.46
N ALA A 81 3.10 6.40 -3.17
CA ALA A 81 3.87 7.61 -3.47
C ALA A 81 4.34 8.34 -2.19
N ARG A 82 3.45 8.46 -1.19
CA ARG A 82 3.76 9.19 0.06
C ARG A 82 4.68 8.44 1.01
N THR A 83 4.56 7.11 1.08
CA THR A 83 5.30 6.30 2.06
C THR A 83 6.75 6.01 1.65
N LYS A 84 7.12 6.25 0.38
CA LYS A 84 8.44 5.90 -0.20
C LYS A 84 8.82 4.42 0.05
N ALA A 85 7.84 3.57 0.31
CA ALA A 85 8.03 2.15 0.53
C ALA A 85 8.05 1.40 -0.81
N THR A 86 8.61 0.19 -0.82
CA THR A 86 8.51 -0.70 -1.99
C THR A 86 7.06 -1.07 -2.23
N PHE A 87 6.57 -0.79 -3.45
CA PHE A 87 5.21 -1.11 -3.85
C PHE A 87 5.21 -2.33 -4.77
N LEU A 88 4.42 -3.34 -4.39
CA LEU A 88 4.27 -4.59 -5.11
C LEU A 88 2.83 -4.66 -5.62
N GLN A 89 2.64 -4.61 -6.94
CA GLN A 89 1.31 -4.68 -7.54
C GLN A 89 1.04 -6.07 -8.10
N LEU A 90 0.11 -6.78 -7.47
CA LEU A 90 -0.30 -8.12 -7.87
C LEU A 90 -1.73 -8.10 -8.39
N ILE A 91 -1.95 -8.64 -9.59
CA ILE A 91 -3.29 -8.88 -10.12
C ILE A 91 -3.63 -10.34 -9.84
N GLY A 92 -4.80 -10.62 -9.26
CA GLY A 92 -5.19 -11.98 -8.84
C GLY A 92 -5.11 -13.04 -9.94
N PHE A 93 -5.30 -12.65 -11.21
CA PHE A 93 -5.14 -13.53 -12.37
C PHE A 93 -3.67 -13.97 -12.60
N GLN A 94 -2.67 -13.24 -12.14
CA GLN A 94 -1.26 -13.60 -12.30
C GLN A 94 -0.81 -14.73 -11.37
N LEU A 95 -1.66 -15.15 -10.43
CA LEU A 95 -1.38 -16.21 -9.46
C LEU A 95 -1.93 -17.58 -9.89
N VAL A 96 -2.61 -17.66 -11.03
CA VAL A 96 -3.17 -18.92 -11.58
C VAL A 96 -2.14 -19.71 -12.39
#